data_AF-Q82T83-F1
#
_entry.id   AF-Q82T83-F1
#
_cell.length_a   1.000
_cell.length_b   1.000
_cell.length_c   1.000
_cell.angle_alpha   90.00
_cell.angle_beta   90.00
_cell.angle_gamma   90.00
#
_symmetry.space_group_name_H-M   'P 1'
#
loop_
_entity.id
_entity.type
_entity.pdbx_description
1 polymer ?
#
loop_
_entity_poly.entity_id
_entity_poly.type
_entity_poly.pdbx_seq_one_letter_code
_entity_poly.pdbx_strand_id
1 'polypeptide(L)' 'MNHNHQPDLSLDLRGEHCPYNAIATLEALADMTAGQVLEVITDCAQSVNGIPEDARAKGYDCLAVEQHGPLFRFLIRVPG' A
#
# COMPACT_ATOMS: atom_id res chain seq x y z
N MET A 1 11.68 -19.62 2.75
CA MET A 1 11.39 -18.87 1.50
C MET A 1 11.12 -17.45 1.92
N ASN A 2 12.16 -16.62 1.96
CA ASN A 2 12.04 -15.26 2.48
C ASN A 2 11.59 -14.39 1.31
N HIS A 3 10.28 -14.20 1.17
CA HIS A 3 9.73 -13.17 0.30
C HIS A 3 9.97 -11.81 0.96
N ASN A 4 11.23 -11.40 1.01
CA ASN A 4 11.59 -10.08 1.49
C ASN A 4 11.35 -9.11 0.34
N HIS A 5 10.07 -8.81 0.09
CA HIS A 5 9.68 -7.66 -0.71
C HIS A 5 10.14 -6.42 0.07
N GLN A 6 11.40 -6.04 -0.12
CA GLN A 6 11.98 -4.87 0.51
C GLN A 6 11.28 -3.65 -0.09
N PRO A 7 10.57 -2.83 0.72
CA PRO A 7 9.95 -1.64 0.19
C PRO A 7 11.02 -0.61 -0.15
N ASP A 8 10.85 0.06 -1.29
CA ASP A 8 11.66 1.20 -1.70
C ASP A 8 11.19 2.49 -0.99
N LEU A 9 9.89 2.57 -0.71
CA LEU A 9 9.26 3.65 0.03
C LEU A 9 8.27 3.07 1.04
N SER A 10 8.17 3.70 2.22
CA SER A 10 7.19 3.33 3.26
C SER A 10 6.35 4.54 3.64
N LEU A 11 5.04 4.36 3.65
CA LEU A 11 4.03 5.37 3.97
C LEU A 11 3.25 4.92 5.21
N ASP A 12 3.33 5.72 6.27
CA ASP A 12 2.65 5.47 7.54
C ASP A 12 1.39 6.35 7.64
N LEU A 13 0.23 5.72 7.61
CA LEU A 13 -1.10 6.34 7.60
C LEU A 13 -1.91 5.95 8.84
N ARG A 14 -1.23 5.63 9.95
CA ARG A 14 -1.89 5.30 11.21
C ARG A 14 -2.55 6.54 11.81
N GLY A 15 -3.80 6.42 12.24
CA GLY A 15 -4.57 7.53 12.81
C GLY A 15 -5.10 8.53 11.77
N GLU A 16 -4.84 8.31 10.48
CA GLU A 16 -5.34 9.14 9.40
C GLU A 16 -6.67 8.60 8.89
N HIS A 17 -7.63 9.51 8.68
CA HIS A 17 -8.98 9.16 8.29
C HIS A 17 -9.16 9.12 6.77
N CYS A 18 -9.99 8.19 6.29
CA CYS A 18 -10.47 8.17 4.92
C CYS A 18 -11.13 9.51 4.55
N PRO A 19 -10.91 10.06 3.33
CA PRO A 19 -10.26 9.48 2.15
C PRO A 19 -8.75 9.71 2.03
N TYR A 20 -8.12 10.35 3.02
CA TYR A 20 -6.72 10.77 2.90
C TYR A 20 -5.78 9.59 2.61
N ASN A 21 -6.00 8.45 3.27
CA ASN A 21 -5.10 7.29 3.14
C ASN A 21 -5.03 6.75 1.71
N ALA A 22 -6.16 6.72 1.01
CA ALA A 22 -6.22 6.26 -0.37
C ALA A 22 -5.54 7.26 -1.31
N ILE A 23 -5.77 8.56 -1.11
CA ILE A 23 -5.16 9.62 -1.91
C ILE A 23 -3.65 9.61 -1.73
N ALA A 24 -3.15 9.65 -0.50
CA ALA A 24 -1.72 9.65 -0.19
C ALA A 24 -1.00 8.40 -0.74
N THR A 25 -1.66 7.23 -0.66
CA THR A 25 -1.13 5.99 -1.26
C THR A 25 -0.98 6.12 -2.78
N LEU A 26 -2.01 6.63 -3.46
CA LEU A 26 -2.00 6.79 -4.91
C LEU A 26 -1.02 7.88 -5.37
N GLU A 27 -0.90 8.98 -4.64
CA GLU A 27 0.07 10.04 -4.93
C GLU A 27 1.51 9.52 -4.78
N ALA A 28 1.80 8.77 -3.72
CA ALA A 28 3.10 8.13 -3.54
C ALA A 28 3.42 7.15 -4.69
N LEU A 29 2.46 6.30 -5.07
CA LEU A 29 2.62 5.39 -6.21
C LEU A 29 2.80 6.10 -7.55
N ALA A 30 2.22 7.29 -7.72
CA ALA A 30 2.34 8.07 -8.95
C ALA A 30 3.71 8.76 -9.07
N ASP A 31 4.35 9.10 -7.95
CA ASP A 31 5.70 9.69 -7.91
C ASP A 31 6.81 8.63 -7.99
N MET A 32 6.48 7.36 -7.71
CA MET A 32 7.40 6.24 -7.76
C MET A 32 7.69 5.74 -9.18
N THR A 33 8.86 5.14 -9.34
CA THR A 33 9.34 4.57 -10.61
C THR A 33 8.81 3.16 -10.81
N ALA A 34 8.55 2.80 -12.07
CA ALA A 34 8.28 1.44 -12.53
C ALA A 34 9.20 0.41 -11.84
N GLY A 35 8.60 -0.63 -11.27
CA GLY A 35 9.28 -1.71 -10.55
C GLY A 35 9.51 -1.46 -9.05
N GLN A 36 9.35 -0.22 -8.56
CA GLN A 36 9.49 0.07 -7.13
C GLN A 36 8.29 -0.40 -6.32
N VAL A 37 8.54 -0.71 -5.05
CA VAL A 37 7.55 -1.22 -4.09
C VAL A 37 7.28 -0.20 -2.99
N LEU A 38 6.02 0.23 -2.87
CA LEU A 38 5.50 1.01 -1.76
C LEU A 38 4.98 0.10 -0.65
N GLU A 39 5.42 0.36 0.57
CA GLU A 39 4.79 -0.14 1.80
C GLU A 39 3.80 0.87 2.34
N VAL A 40 2.60 0.41 2.71
CA VAL A 40 1.59 1.24 3.37
C VAL A 40 1.21 0.60 4.68
N ILE A 41 1.28 1.35 5.78
CA ILE A 41 0.89 0.90 7.12
C ILE A 41 -0.31 1.73 7.59
N THR A 42 -1.41 1.07 8.00
CA THR A 42 -2.63 1.75 8.48
C THR A 42 -3.33 0.92 9.55
N ASP A 43 -4.08 1.57 10.44
CA ASP A 43 -4.94 0.97 11.46
C ASP A 43 -6.42 0.91 11.03
N CYS A 44 -6.73 1.34 9.81
CA CYS A 44 -8.10 1.36 9.28
C CYS A 44 -8.51 0.00 8.72
N ALA A 45 -9.50 -0.64 9.34
CA ALA A 45 -10.05 -1.93 8.87
C ALA A 45 -10.69 -1.86 7.47
N GLN A 46 -11.18 -0.68 7.05
CA GLN A 46 -11.75 -0.51 5.71
C GLN A 46 -10.68 -0.59 4.61
N SER A 47 -9.43 -0.24 4.95
CA SER A 47 -8.31 -0.25 4.01
C SER A 47 -7.90 -1.66 3.57
N VAL A 48 -8.25 -2.71 4.33
CA VAL A 48 -7.92 -4.11 4.03
C VAL A 48 -8.41 -4.56 2.66
N ASN A 49 -9.60 -4.10 2.26
CA ASN A 49 -10.17 -4.39 0.94
C ASN A 49 -10.02 -3.19 0.00
N GLY A 50 -10.23 -1.96 0.51
CA GLY A 50 -10.20 -0.75 -0.32
C GLY A 50 -8.86 -0.51 -1.02
N ILE A 51 -7.75 -0.50 -0.27
CA ILE A 51 -6.42 -0.23 -0.84
C ILE A 51 -6.03 -1.23 -1.95
N PRO A 52 -6.11 -2.56 -1.75
CA PRO A 52 -5.76 -3.49 -2.81
C PRO A 52 -6.71 -3.45 -4.00
N GLU A 53 -8.00 -3.17 -3.79
CA GLU A 53 -8.96 -2.99 -4.90
C GLU A 53 -8.66 -1.74 -5.72
N ASP A 54 -8.47 -0.59 -5.07
CA ASP A 54 -8.13 0.68 -5.72
C ASP A 54 -6.79 0.59 -6.46
N ALA A 55 -5.77 0.00 -5.82
CA ALA A 55 -4.47 -0.21 -6.44
C ALA A 55 -4.59 -1.03 -7.74
N ARG A 56 -5.31 -2.16 -7.70
CA ARG A 56 -5.53 -3.00 -8.88
C ARG A 56 -6.37 -2.30 -9.95
N ALA A 57 -7.41 -1.57 -9.55
CA ALA A 57 -8.25 -0.80 -10.46
C ALA A 57 -7.47 0.31 -11.20
N LYS A 58 -6.42 0.84 -10.56
CA LYS A 58 -5.49 1.82 -11.14
C LYS A 58 -4.33 1.20 -11.90
N GLY A 59 -4.23 -0.13 -11.96
CA GLY A 59 -3.20 -0.86 -12.69
C GLY A 59 -1.95 -1.19 -11.87
N TYR A 60 -1.94 -0.94 -10.56
CA TYR A 60 -0.83 -1.31 -9.68
C TYR A 60 -0.89 -2.76 -9.23
N ASP A 61 0.29 -3.33 -8.94
CA ASP A 61 0.45 -4.70 -8.49
C ASP A 61 0.42 -4.76 -6.96
N CYS A 62 -0.69 -5.21 -6.36
CA CYS A 62 -0.70 -5.53 -4.93
C CYS A 62 0.03 -6.86 -4.69
N LEU A 63 1.22 -6.79 -4.09
CA LEU A 63 2.11 -7.92 -3.83
C LEU A 63 1.73 -8.67 -2.55
N ALA A 64 1.39 -7.93 -1.49
CA ALA A 64 1.07 -8.51 -0.20
C ALA A 64 0.08 -7.65 0.58
N VAL A 65 -0.74 -8.33 1.39
CA VAL A 65 -1.60 -7.73 2.41
C VAL A 65 -1.37 -8.53 3.69
N GLU A 66 -0.79 -7.88 4.69
CA GLU A 66 -0.40 -8.50 5.95
C GLU A 66 -1.13 -7.81 7.11
N GLN A 67 -1.59 -8.60 8.08
CA GLN A 67 -2.19 -8.09 9.30
C GLN A 67 -1.26 -8.33 10.48
N HIS A 68 -0.89 -7.25 11.16
CA HIS A 68 -0.05 -7.25 12.35
C HIS A 68 -0.85 -6.67 13.54
N GLY A 69 -1.69 -7.51 14.14
CA GLY A 69 -2.57 -7.11 15.23
C GLY A 69 -3.60 -6.06 14.78
N PRO A 70 -3.62 -4.84 15.35
CA PRO A 70 -4.51 -3.76 14.92
C PRO A 70 -4.03 -3.04 13.65
N LEU A 71 -2.82 -3.33 13.17
CA LEU A 71 -2.23 -2.70 12.00
C LEU A 71 -2.33 -3.60 10.77
N PHE A 72 -2.47 -2.96 9.62
CA PHE A 72 -2.44 -3.57 8.31
C PHE A 72 -1.26 -3.01 7.53
N ARG A 73 -0.55 -3.90 6.82
CA ARG A 73 0.58 -3.58 5.97
C ARG A 73 0.28 -4.04 4.55
N PHE A 74 0.43 -3.15 3.59
CA PHE A 74 0.25 -3.43 2.18
C PHE A 74 1.58 -3.24 1.46
N LEU A 75 1.90 -4.12 0.52
CA LEU A 75 3.00 -3.95 -0.41
C LEU A 75 2.44 -3.82 -1.81
N ILE A 76 2.68 -2.68 -2.45
CA ILE A 76 2.13 -2.33 -3.76
C ILE A 76 3.28 -1.94 -4.67
N ARG A 77 3.35 -2.53 -5.86
CA ARG A 77 4.41 -2.27 -6.84
C ARG A 77 3.88 -1.45 -8.01
N VAL A 78 4.69 -0.51 -8.47
CA VAL A 78 4.46 0.21 -9.73
C VAL A 78 4.74 -0.75 -10.89
N PRO A 79 3.76 -1.01 -11.79
CA PRO A 79 3.97 -1.88 -12.93
C PRO A 79 5.07 -1.29 -13.83
N GLY A 80 5.85 -2.18 -14.46
CA GLY A 80 6.93 -1.81 -15.39
C GLY A 80 6.47 -1.66 -16.82
#